data_AF-A0A7W1ZI56-F1
#
_entry.id   AF-A0A7W1ZI56-F1
#
_cell.length_a   1.000
_cell.length_b   1.000
_cell.length_c   1.000
_cell.angle_alpha   90.00
_cell.angle_beta   90.00
_cell.angle_gamma   90.00
#
_symmetry.space_group_name_H-M   'P 1'
#
loop_
_entity.id
_entity.type
_entity.pdbx_description
1 polymer ?
#
loop_
_entity_poly.entity_id
_entity_poly.type
_entity_poly.pdbx_seq_one_letter_code
_entity_poly.pdbx_strand_id
1 'polypeptide(L)'
;MKRFKAIGFFTILISLFLTINVFSQIKDGETVLAAKQTLPGKLQLVKIVSEDKAAAVYIKLNNKIIKELNYESAYIEQSYPQISPKFFLIGLSTESLVCAVKFVILDLSKGLPKVTDEFGNCGDAPKITYRNQSLTLNFPPGERESKYTIGKKQIWIYRSGKLKNLK
;
A
#
# COMPACT_ATOMS: atom_id res chain seq x y z
N MET A 1 61.92 0.95 46.18
CA MET A 1 62.09 0.26 44.88
C MET A 1 61.46 -1.12 45.01
N LYS A 2 60.57 -1.69 44.19
CA LYS A 2 59.84 -1.31 42.97
C LYS A 2 58.47 -2.01 43.08
N ARG A 3 57.39 -1.31 42.77
CA ARG A 3 56.03 -1.86 42.65
C ARG A 3 55.94 -2.74 41.40
N PHE A 4 55.41 -3.96 41.52
CA PHE A 4 55.08 -4.80 40.36
C PHE A 4 53.78 -4.28 39.72
N LYS A 5 53.86 -3.99 38.42
CA LYS A 5 52.78 -3.55 37.55
C LYS A 5 51.89 -4.73 37.15
N ALA A 6 50.59 -4.47 37.15
CA ALA A 6 49.55 -5.27 36.51
C ALA A 6 49.74 -5.33 34.97
N ILE A 7 49.38 -6.46 34.37
CA ILE A 7 48.86 -6.51 33.00
C ILE A 7 47.65 -7.43 33.03
N GLY A 8 46.48 -6.80 33.02
CA GLY A 8 45.18 -7.47 32.94
C GLY A 8 45.00 -8.13 31.59
N PHE A 9 44.46 -9.34 31.62
CA PHE A 9 43.98 -10.09 30.47
C PHE A 9 42.91 -9.26 29.73
N PHE A 10 43.17 -8.98 28.46
CA PHE A 10 42.25 -8.32 27.55
C PHE A 10 41.29 -9.39 27.00
N THR A 11 40.18 -9.63 27.69
CA THR A 11 39.12 -10.52 27.19
C THR A 11 38.35 -9.77 26.11
N ILE A 12 38.62 -10.13 24.84
CA ILE A 12 37.90 -9.64 23.68
C ILE A 12 36.47 -10.18 23.74
N LEU A 13 35.53 -9.31 24.11
CA LEU A 13 34.10 -9.59 24.07
C LEU A 13 33.67 -9.60 22.59
N ILE A 14 33.53 -10.80 22.01
CA ILE A 14 32.97 -10.99 20.67
C ILE A 14 31.47 -10.64 20.76
N SER A 15 31.12 -9.42 20.34
CA SER A 15 29.74 -8.99 20.14
C SER A 15 29.17 -9.73 18.94
N LEU A 16 28.65 -10.94 19.20
CA LEU A 16 27.88 -11.72 18.25
C LEU A 16 26.54 -10.99 18.03
N PHE A 17 26.49 -10.12 17.02
CA PHE A 17 25.24 -9.59 16.49
C PHE A 17 24.46 -10.79 15.92
N LEU A 18 23.58 -11.38 16.73
CA LEU A 18 22.48 -12.19 16.23
C LEU A 18 21.63 -11.28 15.34
N THR A 19 21.84 -11.35 14.03
CA THR A 19 20.82 -11.00 13.06
C THR A 19 19.70 -12.03 13.22
N ILE A 20 18.74 -11.71 14.08
CA ILE A 20 17.47 -12.42 14.13
C ILE A 20 16.80 -12.15 12.78
N ASN A 21 17.00 -13.07 11.84
CA ASN A 21 16.13 -13.20 10.68
C ASN A 21 14.74 -13.49 11.22
N VAL A 22 13.93 -12.44 11.38
CA VAL A 22 12.50 -12.58 11.62
C VAL A 22 11.91 -13.11 10.31
N PHE A 23 11.98 -14.42 10.13
CA PHE A 23 11.24 -15.14 9.11
C PHE A 23 9.78 -15.08 9.56
N SER A 24 9.10 -13.99 9.18
CA SER A 24 7.65 -13.88 9.28
C SER A 24 7.07 -15.11 8.62
N GLN A 25 6.38 -15.96 9.38
CA GLN A 25 5.63 -17.08 8.84
C GLN A 25 4.69 -16.55 7.75
N ILE A 26 5.08 -16.75 6.49
CA ILE A 26 4.19 -16.60 5.36
C ILE A 26 3.26 -17.80 5.48
N LYS A 27 1.99 -17.56 5.82
CA LYS A 27 0.97 -18.62 5.74
C LYS A 27 0.97 -19.12 4.30
N ASP A 28 1.00 -20.44 4.10
CA ASP A 28 0.99 -21.05 2.78
C ASP A 28 -0.10 -20.40 1.90
N GLY A 29 0.28 -19.99 0.68
CA GLY A 29 -0.62 -19.31 -0.26
C GLY A 29 -0.68 -17.78 -0.17
N GLU A 30 0.06 -17.12 0.74
CA GLU A 30 0.14 -15.66 0.83
C GLU A 30 1.36 -15.07 0.08
N THR A 31 1.10 -14.19 -0.88
CA THR A 31 2.13 -13.44 -1.62
C THR A 31 2.04 -11.96 -1.30
N VAL A 32 3.13 -11.35 -0.83
CA VAL A 32 3.18 -9.90 -0.59
C VAL A 32 3.37 -9.16 -1.91
N LEU A 33 2.38 -8.35 -2.29
CA LEU A 33 2.40 -7.54 -3.51
C LEU A 33 3.08 -6.18 -3.29
N ALA A 34 2.83 -5.57 -2.13
CA ALA A 34 3.47 -4.31 -1.73
C ALA A 34 3.54 -4.21 -0.21
N ALA A 35 4.53 -3.50 0.31
CA ALA A 35 4.65 -3.21 1.73
C ALA A 35 5.22 -1.81 1.99
N LYS A 36 4.72 -1.14 3.03
CA LYS A 36 5.20 0.19 3.43
C LYS A 36 5.07 0.40 4.94
N GLN A 37 6.12 0.95 5.56
CA GLN A 37 6.06 1.36 6.96
C GLN A 37 5.26 2.66 7.08
N THR A 38 4.32 2.70 8.03
CA THR A 38 3.47 3.86 8.34
C THR A 38 3.50 4.13 9.84
N LEU A 39 2.99 5.29 10.29
CA LEU A 39 2.91 5.59 11.73
C LEU A 39 2.05 4.57 12.49
N PRO A 40 0.84 4.19 12.01
CA PRO A 40 0.06 3.18 12.69
C PRO A 40 0.65 1.77 12.62
N GLY A 41 1.56 1.50 11.67
CA GLY A 41 2.00 0.13 11.45
C GLY A 41 2.60 -0.19 10.09
N LYS A 42 2.93 -1.46 9.89
CA LYS A 42 3.31 -2.00 8.57
C LYS A 42 2.05 -2.21 7.74
N LEU A 43 1.90 -1.44 6.66
CA LEU A 43 0.90 -1.65 5.62
C LEU A 43 1.41 -2.72 4.65
N GLN A 44 0.56 -3.68 4.30
CA GLN A 44 0.85 -4.69 3.27
C GLN A 44 -0.35 -4.88 2.36
N LEU A 45 -0.09 -4.98 1.06
CA LEU A 45 -1.01 -5.54 0.08
C LEU A 45 -0.57 -6.98 -0.15
N VAL A 46 -1.47 -7.93 0.05
CA VAL A 46 -1.15 -9.36 -0.08
C VAL A 46 -2.19 -10.05 -0.96
N LYS A 47 -1.75 -10.94 -1.84
CA LYS A 47 -2.60 -11.89 -2.54
C LYS A 47 -2.65 -13.16 -1.72
N ILE A 48 -3.84 -13.65 -1.39
CA ILE A 48 -3.98 -14.95 -0.71
C ILE A 48 -4.70 -15.88 -1.68
N VAL A 49 -4.06 -17.00 -1.97
CA VAL A 49 -4.61 -18.12 -2.75
C VAL A 49 -4.95 -19.23 -1.77
N SER A 50 -6.18 -19.70 -1.80
CA SER A 50 -6.67 -20.81 -0.97
C SER A 50 -7.32 -21.84 -1.88
N GLU A 51 -7.21 -23.12 -1.55
CA GLU A 51 -7.79 -24.21 -2.35
C GLU A 51 -9.31 -24.05 -2.55
N ASP A 52 -10.00 -23.45 -1.58
CA ASP A 52 -11.47 -23.34 -1.56
C ASP A 52 -12.01 -21.98 -2.04
N LYS A 53 -11.14 -21.02 -2.37
CA LYS A 53 -11.55 -19.65 -2.74
C LYS A 53 -10.74 -19.10 -3.88
N ALA A 54 -11.41 -18.32 -4.75
CA ALA A 54 -10.72 -17.52 -5.74
C ALA A 54 -9.65 -16.63 -5.08
N ALA A 55 -8.52 -16.46 -5.74
CA ALA A 55 -7.46 -15.60 -5.25
C ALA A 55 -8.00 -14.17 -5.06
N ALA A 56 -7.69 -13.57 -3.91
CA ALA A 56 -8.13 -12.21 -3.61
C ALA A 56 -6.98 -11.40 -3.02
N VAL A 57 -7.06 -10.09 -3.21
CA VAL A 57 -6.15 -9.12 -2.61
C VAL A 57 -6.70 -8.70 -1.25
N TYR A 58 -5.80 -8.58 -0.28
CA TYR A 58 -6.12 -8.10 1.06
C TYR A 58 -5.24 -6.91 1.41
N ILE A 59 -5.84 -5.89 2.00
CA ILE A 59 -5.13 -4.80 2.68
C ILE A 59 -4.93 -5.24 4.12
N LYS A 60 -3.67 -5.35 4.55
CA LYS A 60 -3.28 -5.62 5.93
C LYS A 60 -2.59 -4.43 6.58
N LEU A 61 -2.87 -4.20 7.86
CA LEU A 61 -2.13 -3.28 8.72
C LEU A 61 -1.77 -3.99 10.02
N ASN A 62 -0.47 -4.05 10.34
CA ASN A 62 0.04 -4.83 11.48
C ASN A 62 -0.48 -6.28 11.46
N ASN A 63 -0.39 -6.94 10.31
CA ASN A 63 -0.85 -8.31 10.06
C ASN A 63 -2.37 -8.54 10.25
N LYS A 64 -3.17 -7.50 10.51
CA LYS A 64 -4.64 -7.59 10.54
C LYS A 64 -5.22 -7.21 9.19
N ILE A 65 -6.11 -8.04 8.66
CA ILE A 65 -6.87 -7.74 7.45
C ILE A 65 -7.83 -6.58 7.75
N ILE A 66 -7.72 -5.49 6.99
CA ILE A 66 -8.63 -4.35 7.03
C ILE A 66 -9.73 -4.52 5.98
N LYS A 67 -9.36 -5.00 4.80
CA LYS A 67 -10.27 -5.09 3.65
C LYS A 67 -9.84 -6.23 2.72
N GLU A 68 -10.81 -6.99 2.26
CA GLU A 68 -10.70 -7.92 1.13
C GLU A 68 -11.17 -7.20 -0.15
N LEU A 69 -10.42 -7.42 -1.23
CA LEU A 69 -10.61 -6.82 -2.55
C LEU A 69 -10.56 -7.93 -3.60
N ASN A 70 -11.64 -8.08 -4.35
CA ASN A 70 -11.81 -9.14 -5.35
C ASN A 70 -11.09 -8.79 -6.65
N TYR A 71 -9.77 -8.71 -6.59
CA TYR A 71 -8.89 -8.35 -7.69
C TYR A 71 -7.71 -9.32 -7.78
N GLU A 72 -7.16 -9.45 -8.98
CA GLU A 72 -6.03 -10.35 -9.24
C GLU A 72 -4.71 -9.78 -8.74
N SER A 73 -4.55 -8.46 -8.84
CA SER A 73 -3.36 -7.76 -8.36
C SER A 73 -3.72 -6.37 -7.84
N ALA A 74 -2.83 -5.85 -6.98
CA ALA A 74 -2.92 -4.51 -6.45
C ALA A 74 -1.54 -3.96 -6.12
N TYR A 75 -1.43 -2.64 -6.16
CA TYR A 75 -0.18 -1.94 -5.91
C TYR A 75 -0.45 -0.57 -5.28
N ILE A 76 0.55 -0.03 -4.59
CA ILE A 76 0.48 1.33 -4.04
C ILE A 76 0.87 2.30 -5.15
N GLU A 77 -0.11 2.95 -5.77
CA GLU A 77 0.10 3.96 -6.81
C GLU A 77 0.84 5.16 -6.22
N GLN A 78 0.31 5.73 -5.14
CA GLN A 78 0.95 6.87 -4.47
C GLN A 78 0.50 7.00 -3.00
N SER A 79 1.30 7.71 -2.21
CA SER A 79 1.03 7.91 -0.78
C SER A 79 1.24 9.36 -0.35
N TYR A 80 0.34 9.88 0.50
CA TYR A 80 0.31 11.29 0.88
C TYR A 80 0.11 11.51 2.39
N PRO A 81 0.77 12.52 2.99
CA PRO A 81 1.99 13.16 2.46
C PRO A 81 3.10 12.12 2.20
N GLN A 82 4.09 12.45 1.38
CA GLN A 82 5.18 11.50 1.05
C GLN A 82 5.98 11.10 2.30
N ILE A 83 6.21 12.07 3.19
CA ILE A 83 6.82 11.87 4.50
C ILE A 83 5.69 11.60 5.50
N SER A 84 5.72 10.45 6.16
CA SER A 84 4.67 9.99 7.08
C SER A 84 3.27 9.92 6.42
N PRO A 85 3.07 8.99 5.48
CA PRO A 85 1.84 8.95 4.71
C PRO A 85 0.64 8.55 5.56
N LYS A 86 -0.46 9.26 5.31
CA LYS A 86 -1.77 9.09 5.93
C LYS A 86 -2.81 8.58 4.93
N PHE A 87 -2.59 8.82 3.65
CA PHE A 87 -3.45 8.37 2.56
C PHE A 87 -2.63 7.52 1.60
N PHE A 88 -3.20 6.42 1.14
CA PHE A 88 -2.63 5.57 0.10
C PHE A 88 -3.65 5.42 -1.00
N LEU A 89 -3.29 5.84 -2.21
CA LEU A 89 -4.01 5.47 -3.40
C LEU A 89 -3.52 4.07 -3.81
N ILE A 90 -4.44 3.12 -3.82
CA ILE A 90 -4.16 1.74 -4.18
C ILE A 90 -4.81 1.47 -5.53
N GLY A 91 -4.00 1.06 -6.51
CA GLY A 91 -4.48 0.58 -7.80
C GLY A 91 -4.85 -0.89 -7.70
N LEU A 92 -5.98 -1.25 -8.32
CA LEU A 92 -6.59 -2.57 -8.34
C LEU A 92 -6.75 -3.01 -9.79
N SER A 93 -6.15 -4.13 -10.15
CA SER A 93 -6.21 -4.64 -11.52
C SER A 93 -6.79 -6.04 -11.55
N THR A 94 -7.68 -6.28 -12.52
CA THR A 94 -8.15 -7.62 -12.86
C THR A 94 -7.27 -8.27 -13.94
N GLU A 95 -6.17 -7.61 -14.32
CA GLU A 95 -5.29 -8.01 -15.45
C GLU A 95 -6.04 -8.14 -16.80
N SER A 96 -7.24 -7.57 -16.87
CA SER A 96 -8.07 -7.58 -18.07
C SER A 96 -7.72 -6.40 -18.97
N LEU A 97 -7.76 -6.65 -20.28
CA LEU A 97 -7.59 -5.60 -21.30
C LEU A 97 -8.79 -4.64 -21.37
N VAL A 98 -9.90 -4.91 -20.67
CA VAL A 98 -11.14 -4.12 -20.74
C VAL A 98 -11.15 -2.95 -19.75
N CYS A 99 -10.63 -3.16 -18.54
CA CYS A 99 -10.49 -2.11 -17.52
C CYS A 99 -9.14 -2.28 -16.86
N ALA A 100 -8.18 -1.41 -17.19
CA ALA A 100 -6.81 -1.59 -16.75
C ALA A 100 -6.71 -1.57 -15.22
N VAL A 101 -7.22 -0.51 -14.60
CA VAL A 101 -7.10 -0.27 -13.15
C VAL A 101 -8.33 0.48 -12.59
N LYS A 102 -8.80 0.04 -11.43
CA LYS A 102 -9.66 0.80 -10.50
C LYS A 102 -8.87 1.20 -9.27
N PHE A 103 -9.39 2.12 -8.48
CA PHE A 103 -8.68 2.67 -7.34
C PHE A 103 -9.51 2.67 -6.07
N VAL A 104 -8.83 2.54 -4.93
CA VAL A 104 -9.37 2.82 -3.60
C VAL A 104 -8.41 3.73 -2.84
N ILE A 105 -8.93 4.50 -1.89
CA ILE A 105 -8.12 5.27 -0.95
C ILE A 105 -8.18 4.58 0.41
N LEU A 106 -7.00 4.20 0.91
CA LEU A 106 -6.83 3.87 2.33
C LEU A 106 -6.50 5.16 3.10
N ASP A 107 -7.35 5.53 4.03
CA ASP A 107 -7.21 6.66 4.96
C ASP A 107 -6.84 6.16 6.35
N LEU A 108 -5.63 6.53 6.78
CA LEU A 108 -5.05 6.31 8.10
C LEU A 108 -4.91 7.61 8.90
N SER A 109 -5.52 8.71 8.44
CA SER A 109 -5.36 10.03 9.03
C SER A 109 -6.00 10.18 10.42
N LYS A 110 -7.05 9.40 10.70
CA LYS A 110 -7.83 9.48 11.95
C LYS A 110 -8.40 8.12 12.36
N GLY A 111 -8.15 7.72 13.61
CA GLY A 111 -8.83 6.59 14.25
C GLY A 111 -8.63 5.27 13.52
N LEU A 112 -9.74 4.55 13.27
CA LEU A 112 -9.73 3.28 12.55
C LEU A 112 -9.44 3.49 11.05
N PRO A 113 -8.62 2.62 10.43
CA PRO A 113 -8.39 2.65 8.98
C PRO A 113 -9.70 2.62 8.19
N LYS A 114 -9.80 3.49 7.18
CA LYS A 114 -10.95 3.50 6.27
C LYS A 114 -10.49 3.23 4.86
N VAL A 115 -11.24 2.42 4.13
CA VAL A 115 -11.03 2.19 2.71
C VAL A 115 -12.27 2.69 1.99
N THR A 116 -12.09 3.52 0.97
CA THR A 116 -13.23 3.97 0.15
C THR A 116 -13.80 2.82 -0.68
N ASP A 117 -14.99 3.03 -1.22
CA ASP A 117 -15.44 2.25 -2.36
C ASP A 117 -14.51 2.47 -3.56
N GLU A 118 -14.60 1.55 -4.52
CA GLU A 118 -13.82 1.56 -5.74
C GLU A 118 -14.24 2.71 -6.66
N PHE A 119 -13.26 3.38 -7.29
CA PHE A 119 -13.51 4.51 -8.19
C PHE A 119 -12.48 4.58 -9.32
N GLY A 120 -12.63 5.58 -10.20
CA GLY A 120 -11.81 5.77 -11.39
C GLY A 120 -12.51 5.28 -12.66
N ASN A 121 -11.87 5.52 -13.80
CA ASN A 121 -12.52 5.44 -15.11
C ASN A 121 -11.98 4.32 -16.02
N CYS A 122 -11.21 3.36 -15.51
CA CYS A 122 -10.57 2.31 -16.33
C CYS A 122 -9.56 2.82 -17.38
N GLY A 123 -9.25 4.12 -17.38
CA GLY A 123 -8.20 4.72 -18.19
C GLY A 123 -6.86 4.75 -17.45
N ASP A 124 -6.00 5.69 -17.83
CA ASP A 124 -4.67 5.85 -17.23
C ASP A 124 -4.70 6.28 -15.76
N ALA A 125 -3.54 6.16 -15.11
CA ALA A 125 -3.32 6.64 -13.76
C ALA A 125 -3.70 8.13 -13.60
N PRO A 126 -4.32 8.51 -12.46
CA PRO A 126 -4.76 9.88 -12.25
C PRO A 126 -3.58 10.83 -12.01
N LYS A 127 -3.72 12.08 -12.44
CA LYS A 127 -2.92 13.17 -11.87
C LYS A 127 -3.46 13.53 -10.50
N ILE A 128 -2.63 13.43 -9.47
CA ILE A 128 -3.06 13.61 -8.07
C ILE A 128 -2.45 14.88 -7.49
N THR A 129 -3.28 15.68 -6.83
CA THR A 129 -2.84 16.85 -6.05
C THR A 129 -3.27 16.68 -4.60
N TYR A 130 -2.34 16.92 -3.68
CA TYR A 130 -2.60 16.90 -2.24
C TYR A 130 -2.43 18.31 -1.65
N ARG A 131 -3.49 18.86 -1.08
CA ARG A 131 -3.47 20.18 -0.42
C ARG A 131 -4.46 20.20 0.74
N ASN A 132 -4.05 20.76 1.87
CA ASN A 132 -4.93 20.95 3.05
C ASN A 132 -5.67 19.66 3.47
N GLN A 133 -4.97 18.52 3.51
CA GLN A 133 -5.55 17.20 3.83
C GLN A 133 -6.67 16.74 2.87
N SER A 134 -6.64 17.23 1.63
CA SER A 134 -7.56 16.85 0.56
C SER A 134 -6.76 16.28 -0.61
N LEU A 135 -7.23 15.17 -1.17
CA LEU A 135 -6.72 14.63 -2.43
C LEU A 135 -7.68 15.02 -3.55
N THR A 136 -7.13 15.53 -4.65
CA THR A 136 -7.85 15.71 -5.91
C THR A 136 -7.23 14.79 -6.94
N LEU A 137 -8.02 13.91 -7.53
CA LEU A 137 -7.60 12.92 -8.52
C LEU A 137 -8.26 13.23 -9.84
N ASN A 138 -7.45 13.52 -10.86
CA ASN A 138 -7.91 13.87 -12.20
C ASN A 138 -7.52 12.73 -13.15
N PHE A 139 -8.52 11.94 -13.52
CA PHE A 139 -8.38 10.83 -14.45
C PHE A 139 -8.55 11.35 -15.88
N PRO A 140 -7.53 11.22 -16.74
CA PRO A 140 -7.69 11.52 -18.15
C PRO A 140 -8.68 10.54 -18.79
N PRO A 141 -9.33 10.90 -19.90
CA PRO A 141 -10.05 9.90 -20.69
C PRO A 141 -9.05 8.83 -21.14
N GLY A 142 -9.43 7.54 -21.07
CA GLY A 142 -8.56 6.47 -21.57
C GLY A 142 -8.61 6.42 -23.10
N GLU A 143 -7.45 6.35 -23.74
CA GLU A 143 -7.34 6.16 -25.19
C GLU A 143 -6.96 4.72 -25.50
N ARG A 144 -7.70 4.05 -26.38
CA ARG A 144 -7.26 2.79 -27.00
C ARG A 144 -6.74 3.08 -28.40
N GLU A 145 -5.78 2.28 -28.86
CA GLU A 145 -5.12 2.36 -30.19
C GLU A 145 -6.07 2.34 -31.42
N SER A 146 -7.38 2.27 -31.22
CA SER A 146 -8.39 2.20 -32.27
C SER A 146 -9.62 3.08 -31.98
N LYS A 147 -9.50 4.42 -31.93
CA LYS A 147 -10.62 5.40 -31.91
C LYS A 147 -11.69 5.27 -30.80
N TYR A 148 -11.60 4.29 -29.89
CA TYR A 148 -12.55 4.08 -28.80
C TYR A 148 -11.97 4.64 -27.50
N THR A 149 -12.74 5.52 -26.84
CA THR A 149 -12.40 6.04 -25.51
C THR A 149 -12.82 5.03 -24.45
N ILE A 150 -11.88 4.55 -23.64
CA ILE A 150 -12.17 3.76 -22.44
C ILE A 150 -12.33 4.73 -21.28
N GLY A 151 -13.59 4.98 -20.91
CA GLY A 151 -13.93 5.83 -19.78
C GLY A 151 -13.80 7.32 -20.06
N LYS A 152 -14.81 8.07 -19.62
CA LYS A 152 -14.77 9.54 -19.70
C LYS A 152 -13.77 10.09 -18.69
N LYS A 153 -13.26 11.30 -18.95
CA LYS A 153 -12.53 12.08 -17.95
C LYS A 153 -13.32 12.14 -16.65
N GLN A 154 -12.67 11.86 -15.52
CA GLN A 154 -13.30 11.95 -14.20
C GLN A 154 -12.46 12.78 -13.23
N ILE A 155 -13.13 13.51 -12.34
CA ILE A 155 -12.46 14.25 -11.27
C ILE A 155 -13.06 13.85 -9.93
N TRP A 156 -12.22 13.29 -9.06
CA TRP A 156 -12.61 12.87 -7.72
C TRP A 156 -11.92 13.73 -6.67
N ILE A 157 -12.66 14.10 -5.63
CA ILE A 157 -12.09 14.73 -4.44
C ILE A 157 -12.33 13.81 -3.24
N TYR A 158 -11.25 13.56 -2.51
CA TYR A 158 -11.30 12.95 -1.20
C TYR A 158 -10.97 13.98 -0.13
N ARG A 159 -11.91 14.19 0.80
CA ARG A 159 -11.73 15.11 1.92
C ARG A 159 -12.52 14.63 3.14
N SER A 160 -11.87 14.62 4.30
CA SER A 160 -12.53 14.33 5.58
C SER A 160 -13.30 13.00 5.59
N GLY A 161 -12.70 11.94 5.03
CA GLY A 161 -13.34 10.63 4.99
C GLY A 161 -14.38 10.43 3.89
N LYS A 162 -14.63 11.44 3.04
CA LYS A 162 -15.65 11.39 1.99
C LYS A 162 -15.02 11.49 0.62
N LEU A 163 -15.43 10.59 -0.27
CA LEU A 163 -15.10 10.58 -1.68
C LEU A 163 -16.27 11.16 -2.48
N LYS A 164 -16.01 12.11 -3.37
CA LYS A 164 -17.02 12.74 -4.23
C LYS A 164 -16.54 12.82 -5.67
N ASN A 165 -17.37 12.37 -6.60
CA ASN A 165 -17.18 12.64 -8.02
C ASN A 165 -17.69 14.05 -8.35
N LEU A 166 -16.86 14.84 -9.04
CA LEU A 166 -17.20 16.18 -9.51
C LEU A 166 -17.58 16.22 -10.99
N LYS A 167 -17.13 15.26 -11.80
CA LYS A 167 -17.37 15.22 -13.24
C LYS A 167 -17.21 13.82 -13.80
#